data_AF-A0A963ZKD6-F1
#
_entry.id   AF-A0A963ZKD6-F1
#
_cell.length_a   1.000
_cell.length_b   1.000
_cell.length_c   1.000
_cell.angle_alpha   90.00
_cell.angle_beta   90.00
_cell.angle_gamma   90.00
#
_symmetry.space_group_name_H-M   'P 1'
#
loop_
_entity.id
_entity.type
_entity.pdbx_description
1 polymer ?
#
loop_
_entity_poly.entity_id
_entity_poly.type
_entity_poly.pdbx_seq_one_letter_code
_entity_poly.pdbx_strand_id
1 'polypeptide(L)'
;MRNLKGREAAVAYREHGGEPYHFSVISYDERGRPEALLRYTENLGFDAIYYAYNSMNQLIAVTVADPYRQFATWYGYDGNGRVDSVWTKLSEAGYGLKGYNGAQAKYPTAAMSRPQSAEITYVYTKTGQVDSMFYPAVSVAVDYRYSPRKWLDTLKATKGGSDLFTQYLIFNAGGQITYQSSSHSGGYPLNQEYTYDGISQLTEWEKQSGDIYGRTAYGYNSAMAKYLTVEMSRPQSAEITCVNTKTGQVDSMFYSSVATSSNHDPFSLYSSSLTNNSYDVCAGWQLYPVQ
;
A
#
# COMPACT_ATOMS: atom_id res chain seq x y z
N MET A 1 -36.04 -1.61 -16.34
CA MET A 1 -35.71 -3.01 -16.72
C MET A 1 -34.23 -3.22 -16.42
N ARG A 2 -33.84 -4.18 -15.54
CA ARG A 2 -32.43 -4.39 -15.15
C ARG A 2 -31.66 -5.17 -16.22
N ASN A 3 -30.48 -4.69 -16.62
CA ASN A 3 -29.69 -5.28 -17.70
C ASN A 3 -28.74 -6.38 -17.19
N LEU A 4 -29.29 -7.57 -16.93
CA LEU A 4 -28.53 -8.72 -16.39
C LEU A 4 -28.01 -9.69 -17.47
N LYS A 5 -28.42 -9.55 -18.74
CA LYS A 5 -28.12 -10.53 -19.78
C LYS A 5 -26.61 -10.54 -20.10
N GLY A 6 -25.97 -11.70 -19.91
CA GLY A 6 -24.55 -11.89 -20.19
C GLY A 6 -23.61 -11.32 -19.12
N ARG A 7 -24.12 -11.00 -17.93
CA ARG A 7 -23.33 -10.45 -16.81
C ARG A 7 -23.33 -11.41 -15.63
N GLU A 8 -22.21 -11.41 -14.91
CA GLU A 8 -22.05 -12.18 -13.69
C GLU A 8 -22.96 -11.63 -12.59
N ALA A 9 -24.00 -12.39 -12.22
CA ALA A 9 -24.96 -11.96 -11.21
C ALA A 9 -24.63 -12.53 -9.82
N ALA A 10 -23.95 -13.68 -9.77
CA ALA A 10 -23.54 -14.30 -8.52
C ALA A 10 -22.35 -15.23 -8.73
N VAL A 11 -21.49 -15.31 -7.73
CA VAL A 11 -20.35 -16.22 -7.69
C VAL A 11 -20.21 -16.84 -6.31
N ALA A 12 -19.85 -18.12 -6.30
CA ALA A 12 -19.41 -18.84 -5.13
C ALA A 12 -17.95 -19.24 -5.34
N TYR A 13 -17.06 -18.88 -4.41
CA TYR A 13 -15.63 -19.20 -4.52
C TYR A 13 -15.04 -19.56 -3.15
N ARG A 14 -13.89 -20.21 -3.17
CA ARG A 14 -13.04 -20.52 -2.00
C ARG A 14 -11.58 -20.46 -2.44
N GLU A 15 -10.69 -19.96 -1.61
CA GLU A 15 -9.26 -19.86 -1.97
C GLU A 15 -8.56 -21.20 -1.70
N HIS A 16 -8.98 -21.90 -0.65
CA HIS A 16 -8.47 -23.22 -0.29
C HIS A 16 -9.57 -24.26 -0.04
N GLY A 17 -9.24 -25.55 -0.20
CA GLY A 17 -10.21 -26.65 -0.10
C GLY A 17 -10.82 -26.85 1.29
N GLY A 18 -10.17 -26.34 2.35
CA GLY A 18 -10.63 -26.41 3.74
C GLY A 18 -11.42 -25.20 4.21
N GLU A 19 -11.63 -24.19 3.36
CA GLU A 19 -12.36 -22.98 3.72
C GLU A 19 -13.84 -23.05 3.31
N PRO A 20 -14.72 -22.42 4.11
CA PRO A 20 -16.05 -22.02 3.68
C PRO A 20 -16.13 -21.41 2.28
N TYR A 21 -17.27 -21.58 1.62
CA TYR A 21 -17.56 -20.82 0.40
C TYR A 21 -17.88 -19.36 0.74
N HIS A 22 -17.26 -18.45 -0.01
CA HIS A 22 -17.66 -17.05 -0.11
C HIS A 22 -18.69 -16.90 -1.21
N PHE A 23 -19.76 -16.16 -0.92
CA PHE A 23 -20.79 -15.86 -1.91
C PHE A 23 -20.82 -14.36 -2.17
N SER A 24 -20.87 -13.99 -3.44
CA SER A 24 -21.10 -12.59 -3.84
C SER A 24 -22.18 -12.51 -4.89
N VAL A 25 -23.01 -11.47 -4.80
CA VAL A 25 -24.13 -11.20 -5.70
C VAL A 25 -24.01 -9.76 -6.17
N ILE A 26 -24.06 -9.56 -7.49
CA ILE A 26 -23.92 -8.25 -8.11
C ILE A 26 -25.25 -7.86 -8.75
N SER A 27 -25.74 -6.66 -8.41
CA SER A 27 -26.86 -6.03 -9.09
C SER A 27 -26.34 -4.96 -10.05
N TYR A 28 -27.03 -4.79 -11.17
CA TYR A 28 -26.72 -3.79 -12.18
C TYR A 28 -27.91 -2.87 -12.44
N ASP A 29 -27.61 -1.60 -12.71
CA ASP A 29 -28.60 -0.64 -13.16
C ASP A 29 -29.03 -0.89 -14.63
N GLU A 30 -29.93 -0.05 -15.15
CA GLU A 30 -30.45 -0.17 -16.52
C GLU A 30 -29.38 0.04 -17.60
N ARG A 31 -28.29 0.75 -17.27
CA ARG A 31 -27.13 0.95 -18.15
C ARG A 31 -26.12 -0.18 -18.01
N GLY A 32 -26.33 -1.10 -17.08
CA GLY A 32 -25.43 -2.22 -16.81
C GLY A 32 -24.20 -1.83 -15.99
N ARG A 33 -24.25 -0.76 -15.19
CA ARG A 33 -23.20 -0.45 -14.22
C ARG A 33 -23.51 -1.18 -12.90
N PRO A 34 -22.52 -1.69 -12.16
CA PRO A 34 -22.77 -2.31 -10.86
C PRO A 34 -23.43 -1.30 -9.90
N GLU A 35 -24.64 -1.55 -9.43
CA GLU A 35 -25.35 -0.68 -8.48
C GLU A 35 -25.24 -1.20 -7.03
N ALA A 36 -25.03 -2.50 -6.86
CA ALA A 36 -24.83 -3.12 -5.57
C ALA A 36 -23.99 -4.39 -5.67
N LEU A 37 -23.18 -4.64 -4.65
CA LEU A 37 -22.47 -5.91 -4.39
C LEU A 37 -22.86 -6.36 -2.99
N LEU A 38 -23.46 -7.53 -2.87
CA LEU A 38 -23.71 -8.20 -1.58
C LEU A 38 -22.71 -9.34 -1.46
N ARG A 39 -22.01 -9.40 -0.35
CA ARG A 39 -21.12 -10.52 -0.02
C ARG A 39 -21.61 -11.18 1.27
N TYR A 40 -21.46 -12.50 1.30
CA TYR A 40 -21.63 -13.31 2.48
C TYR A 40 -20.32 -14.01 2.78
N THR A 41 -19.87 -13.86 4.02
CA THR A 41 -18.73 -14.61 4.54
C THR A 41 -19.20 -15.42 5.74
N GLU A 42 -18.93 -16.72 5.73
CA GLU A 42 -19.27 -17.59 6.85
C GLU A 42 -18.66 -17.03 8.16
N ASN A 43 -19.43 -17.06 9.26
CA ASN A 43 -19.11 -16.47 10.57
C ASN A 43 -19.08 -14.93 10.67
N LEU A 44 -18.91 -14.18 9.58
CA LEU A 44 -18.94 -12.71 9.60
C LEU A 44 -20.31 -12.15 9.20
N GLY A 45 -21.08 -12.90 8.41
CA GLY A 45 -22.41 -12.51 7.94
C GLY A 45 -22.37 -11.77 6.60
N PHE A 46 -23.35 -10.90 6.40
CA PHE A 46 -23.50 -10.12 5.17
C PHE A 46 -22.83 -8.76 5.27
N ASP A 47 -22.16 -8.37 4.20
CA ASP A 47 -21.68 -7.03 3.90
C ASP A 47 -22.20 -6.61 2.53
N ALA A 48 -22.56 -5.33 2.38
CA ALA A 48 -23.08 -4.81 1.13
C ALA A 48 -22.38 -3.52 0.74
N ILE A 49 -22.14 -3.35 -0.55
CA ILE A 49 -21.61 -2.13 -1.15
C ILE A 49 -22.64 -1.64 -2.16
N TYR A 50 -22.97 -0.35 -2.10
CA TYR A 50 -23.89 0.31 -3.01
C TYR A 50 -23.15 1.41 -3.76
N TYR A 51 -23.40 1.49 -5.07
CA TYR A 51 -22.78 2.47 -5.96
C TYR A 51 -23.85 3.40 -6.54
N ALA A 52 -23.60 4.69 -6.47
CA ALA A 52 -24.43 5.70 -7.12
C ALA A 52 -23.63 6.40 -8.22
N TYR A 53 -24.28 6.66 -9.35
CA TYR A 53 -23.67 7.31 -10.50
C TYR A 53 -24.46 8.53 -10.94
N ASN A 54 -23.78 9.51 -11.53
CA ASN A 54 -24.45 10.61 -12.22
C ASN A 54 -24.87 10.24 -13.66
N SER A 55 -25.48 11.20 -14.36
CA SER A 55 -25.92 11.06 -15.75
C SER A 55 -24.75 10.87 -16.75
N MET A 56 -23.54 11.29 -16.37
CA MET A 56 -22.29 11.13 -17.14
C MET A 56 -21.57 9.80 -16.87
N ASN A 57 -22.17 8.89 -16.09
CA ASN A 57 -21.57 7.61 -15.70
C ASN A 57 -20.38 7.68 -14.75
N GLN A 58 -20.21 8.79 -14.04
CA GLN A 58 -19.19 8.90 -12.99
C GLN A 58 -19.76 8.43 -11.66
N LEU A 59 -18.94 7.73 -10.87
CA LEU A 59 -19.27 7.25 -9.53
C LEU A 59 -19.33 8.43 -8.55
N ILE A 60 -20.50 8.74 -8.01
CA ILE A 60 -20.71 9.90 -7.11
C ILE A 60 -20.86 9.51 -5.64
N ALA A 61 -21.17 8.24 -5.35
CA ALA A 61 -21.20 7.73 -3.99
C ALA A 61 -20.91 6.23 -3.93
N VAL A 62 -20.22 5.82 -2.88
CA VAL A 62 -20.07 4.43 -2.46
C VAL A 62 -20.54 4.34 -1.02
N THR A 63 -21.49 3.45 -0.73
CA THR A 63 -21.94 3.17 0.63
C THR A 63 -21.64 1.71 0.96
N VAL A 64 -20.79 1.48 1.94
CA VAL A 64 -20.51 0.16 2.51
C VAL A 64 -21.36 -0.01 3.75
N ALA A 65 -22.07 -1.12 3.86
CA ALA A 65 -22.88 -1.49 5.02
C ALA A 65 -22.34 -2.81 5.58
N ASP A 66 -21.88 -2.75 6.83
CA ASP A 66 -21.55 -3.94 7.62
C ASP A 66 -22.77 -4.34 8.47
N PRO A 67 -22.72 -5.41 9.29
CA PRO A 67 -23.85 -5.79 10.13
C PRO A 67 -24.35 -4.69 11.09
N TYR A 68 -23.50 -3.77 11.54
CA TYR A 68 -23.77 -2.79 12.59
C TYR A 68 -23.88 -1.35 12.09
N ARG A 69 -23.08 -0.94 11.11
CA ARG A 69 -22.92 0.44 10.64
C ARG A 69 -22.89 0.52 9.11
N GLN A 70 -22.93 1.74 8.63
CA GLN A 70 -22.66 2.08 7.24
C GLN A 70 -21.58 3.15 7.18
N PHE A 71 -20.75 3.09 6.14
CA PHE A 71 -19.76 4.10 5.79
C PHE A 71 -20.01 4.53 4.34
N ALA A 72 -20.11 5.84 4.10
CA ALA A 72 -20.25 6.35 2.74
C ALA A 72 -19.14 7.33 2.38
N THR A 73 -18.76 7.27 1.12
CA THR A 73 -17.84 8.18 0.47
C THR A 73 -18.55 8.79 -0.73
N TRP A 74 -18.51 10.12 -0.86
CA TRP A 74 -19.02 10.83 -2.03
C TRP A 74 -17.86 11.44 -2.81
N TYR A 75 -18.02 11.51 -4.13
CA TYR A 75 -17.03 12.06 -5.05
C TYR A 75 -17.62 13.22 -5.84
N GLY A 76 -16.88 14.31 -5.87
CA GLY A 76 -17.12 15.50 -6.67
C GLY A 76 -16.21 15.47 -7.88
N TYR A 77 -16.63 16.11 -8.96
CA TYR A 77 -15.86 16.16 -10.20
C TYR A 77 -15.79 17.58 -10.72
N ASP A 78 -14.62 17.96 -11.20
CA ASP A 78 -14.45 19.22 -11.93
C ASP A 78 -15.07 19.16 -13.34
N GLY A 79 -15.04 20.28 -14.06
CA GLY A 79 -15.57 20.37 -15.43
C GLY A 79 -14.86 19.45 -16.45
N ASN A 80 -13.68 18.91 -16.12
CA ASN A 80 -12.94 17.96 -16.94
C ASN A 80 -13.21 16.51 -16.54
N GLY A 81 -14.08 16.28 -15.55
CA GLY A 81 -14.45 14.96 -15.07
C GLY A 81 -13.42 14.29 -14.17
N ARG A 82 -12.48 15.04 -13.59
CA ARG A 82 -11.50 14.56 -12.60
C ARG A 82 -12.06 14.76 -11.19
N VAL A 83 -11.69 13.89 -10.25
CA VAL A 83 -12.17 14.01 -8.86
C VAL A 83 -11.63 15.29 -8.23
N ASP A 84 -12.51 16.21 -7.80
CA ASP A 84 -12.09 17.48 -7.20
C ASP A 84 -12.33 17.55 -5.69
N SER A 85 -13.25 16.73 -5.18
CA SER A 85 -13.69 16.78 -3.80
C SER A 85 -14.11 15.39 -3.32
N VAL A 86 -13.82 15.09 -2.06
CA VAL A 86 -14.25 13.85 -1.39
C VAL A 86 -14.88 14.19 -0.06
N TRP A 87 -15.98 13.52 0.24
CA TRP A 87 -16.65 13.56 1.53
C TRP A 87 -16.75 12.16 2.08
N THR A 88 -16.57 11.97 3.38
CA THR A 88 -16.92 10.70 4.02
C THR A 88 -17.86 10.90 5.21
N LYS A 89 -18.58 9.84 5.59
CA LYS A 89 -19.42 9.81 6.79
C LYS A 89 -19.57 8.38 7.27
N LEU A 90 -19.37 8.19 8.57
CA LEU A 90 -19.72 6.97 9.28
C LEU A 90 -21.08 7.14 9.96
N SER A 91 -21.95 6.15 9.84
CA SER A 91 -23.23 6.12 10.56
C SER A 91 -23.03 5.76 12.03
N GLU A 92 -24.04 6.06 12.84
CA GLU A 92 -24.16 5.45 14.17
C GLU A 92 -24.37 3.93 14.06
N ALA A 93 -24.17 3.22 15.17
CA ALA A 93 -24.51 1.81 15.26
C ALA A 93 -26.03 1.60 15.16
N GLY A 94 -26.46 0.52 14.50
CA GLY A 94 -27.88 0.19 14.28
C GLY A 94 -28.39 0.49 12.87
N TYR A 95 -27.58 1.15 12.04
CA TYR A 95 -27.86 1.42 10.63
C TYR A 95 -27.30 0.34 9.70
N GLY A 96 -26.51 -0.62 10.18
CA GLY A 96 -26.01 -1.73 9.38
C GLY A 96 -27.09 -2.74 8.96
N LEU A 97 -26.64 -3.86 8.37
CA LEU A 97 -27.50 -4.89 7.77
C LEU A 97 -28.15 -5.83 8.80
N LYS A 98 -27.83 -5.72 10.09
CA LYS A 98 -28.40 -6.54 11.17
C LYS A 98 -29.62 -5.87 11.81
N GLY A 99 -30.74 -6.58 11.82
CA GLY A 99 -31.92 -6.25 12.63
C GLY A 99 -31.64 -6.35 14.13
N TYR A 100 -32.51 -5.74 14.95
CA TYR A 100 -32.46 -5.90 16.41
C TYR A 100 -32.46 -7.41 16.75
N ASN A 101 -31.46 -7.89 17.50
CA ASN A 101 -31.20 -9.30 17.84
C ASN A 101 -30.71 -10.25 16.72
N GLY A 102 -30.32 -9.75 15.54
CA GLY A 102 -29.67 -10.58 14.51
C GLY A 102 -30.57 -11.52 13.70
N ALA A 103 -31.88 -11.46 13.91
CA ALA A 103 -32.82 -12.37 13.26
C ALA A 103 -33.34 -11.87 11.89
N GLN A 104 -33.11 -10.61 11.52
CA GLN A 104 -33.64 -10.03 10.28
C GLN A 104 -32.55 -9.27 9.52
N ALA A 105 -32.34 -9.63 8.25
CA ALA A 105 -31.55 -8.82 7.33
C ALA A 105 -32.28 -7.50 7.09
N LYS A 106 -31.61 -6.38 7.32
CA LYS A 106 -32.12 -5.04 7.02
C LYS A 106 -31.59 -4.59 5.66
N TYR A 107 -32.44 -3.90 4.90
CA TYR A 107 -31.96 -3.00 3.86
C TYR A 107 -31.35 -1.76 4.53
N PRO A 108 -30.32 -1.12 3.93
CA PRO A 108 -29.81 0.15 4.42
C PRO A 108 -30.95 1.16 4.47
N THR A 109 -31.41 1.49 5.67
CA THR A 109 -32.69 2.19 5.87
C THR A 109 -32.62 3.70 5.70
N ALA A 110 -31.44 4.27 5.49
CA ALA A 110 -31.27 5.69 5.20
C ALA A 110 -30.10 5.88 4.25
N ALA A 111 -30.35 6.47 3.08
CA ALA A 111 -29.28 7.06 2.29
C ALA A 111 -28.62 8.14 3.16
N MET A 112 -27.37 7.93 3.53
CA MET A 112 -26.66 8.94 4.31
C MET A 112 -26.61 10.25 3.52
N SER A 113 -26.83 11.36 4.20
CA SER A 113 -26.64 12.67 3.60
C SER A 113 -25.15 12.98 3.50
N ARG A 114 -24.74 13.43 2.31
CA ARG A 114 -23.39 13.96 2.08
C ARG A 114 -23.18 15.17 3.02
N PRO A 115 -22.07 15.22 3.79
CA PRO A 115 -21.71 16.41 4.56
C PRO A 115 -21.62 17.67 3.68
N GLN A 116 -21.80 18.85 4.29
CA GLN A 116 -21.72 20.12 3.56
C GLN A 116 -20.28 20.47 3.15
N SER A 117 -19.31 20.19 4.02
CA SER A 117 -17.88 20.46 3.79
C SER A 117 -17.16 19.22 3.29
N ALA A 118 -16.35 19.37 2.24
CA ALA A 118 -15.47 18.31 1.77
C ALA A 118 -14.37 18.01 2.81
N GLU A 119 -13.98 16.74 2.90
CA GLU A 119 -12.85 16.31 3.73
C GLU A 119 -11.54 16.36 2.98
N ILE A 120 -11.60 16.23 1.64
CA ILE A 120 -10.46 16.33 0.75
C ILE A 120 -10.88 17.17 -0.45
N THR A 121 -10.04 18.13 -0.85
CA THR A 121 -10.20 18.86 -2.12
C THR A 121 -8.91 18.76 -2.93
N TYR A 122 -9.03 18.65 -4.25
CA TYR A 122 -7.91 18.53 -5.18
C TYR A 122 -7.86 19.73 -6.11
N VAL A 123 -6.63 20.19 -6.38
CA VAL A 123 -6.32 21.15 -7.44
C VAL A 123 -5.42 20.45 -8.44
N TYR A 124 -5.58 20.77 -9.71
CA TYR A 124 -4.84 20.14 -10.79
C TYR A 124 -4.03 21.16 -11.58
N THR A 125 -2.90 20.70 -12.09
CA THR A 125 -2.10 21.48 -13.05
C THR A 125 -2.84 21.58 -14.38
N LYS A 126 -2.41 22.53 -15.22
CA LYS A 126 -2.90 22.68 -16.59
C LYS A 126 -2.68 21.43 -17.45
N THR A 127 -1.70 20.58 -17.09
CA THR A 127 -1.37 19.34 -17.81
C THR A 127 -2.05 18.10 -17.24
N GLY A 128 -2.96 18.26 -16.28
CA GLY A 128 -3.81 17.17 -15.81
C GLY A 128 -3.35 16.43 -14.55
N GLN A 129 -2.14 16.70 -14.06
CA GLN A 129 -1.63 16.10 -12.82
C GLN A 129 -2.25 16.77 -11.58
N VAL A 130 -2.34 16.05 -10.47
CA VAL A 130 -2.71 16.63 -9.17
C VAL A 130 -1.62 17.61 -8.76
N ASP A 131 -1.97 18.88 -8.59
CA ASP A 131 -1.06 19.95 -8.16
C ASP A 131 -0.98 19.99 -6.63
N SER A 132 -2.14 20.03 -5.98
CA SER A 132 -2.24 20.00 -4.53
C SER A 132 -3.51 19.29 -4.06
N MET A 133 -3.47 18.81 -2.83
CA MET A 133 -4.58 18.23 -2.09
C MET A 133 -4.69 18.94 -0.75
N PHE A 134 -5.90 19.23 -0.30
CA PHE A 134 -6.13 19.89 0.97
C PHE A 134 -7.13 19.11 1.81
N TYR A 135 -6.83 18.96 3.09
CA TYR A 135 -7.69 18.35 4.11
C TYR A 135 -8.24 19.45 5.03
N PRO A 136 -9.44 20.02 4.76
CA PRO A 136 -9.95 21.18 5.48
C PRO A 136 -10.12 20.93 6.98
N ALA A 137 -10.56 19.73 7.37
CA ALA A 137 -10.87 19.39 8.77
C ALA A 137 -9.64 19.47 9.70
N VAL A 138 -8.44 19.24 9.16
CA VAL A 138 -7.17 19.26 9.92
C VAL A 138 -6.22 20.36 9.45
N SER A 139 -6.65 21.19 8.49
CA SER A 139 -5.88 22.26 7.86
C SER A 139 -4.51 21.79 7.36
N VAL A 140 -4.48 20.65 6.67
CA VAL A 140 -3.27 20.08 6.06
C VAL A 140 -3.33 20.23 4.55
N ALA A 141 -2.30 20.83 3.96
CA ALA A 141 -2.12 20.86 2.51
C ALA A 141 -1.02 19.88 2.10
N VAL A 142 -1.17 19.25 0.95
CA VAL A 142 -0.17 18.39 0.32
C VAL A 142 0.09 18.92 -1.08
N ASP A 143 1.31 19.38 -1.32
CA ASP A 143 1.76 19.89 -2.62
C ASP A 143 2.54 18.81 -3.35
N TYR A 144 2.27 18.66 -4.65
CA TYR A 144 2.94 17.71 -5.54
C TYR A 144 3.75 18.47 -6.58
N ARG A 145 4.99 18.06 -6.80
CA ARG A 145 5.83 18.57 -7.89
C ARG A 145 6.28 17.43 -8.79
N TYR A 146 6.39 17.77 -10.06
CA TYR A 146 6.73 16.83 -11.11
C TYR A 146 7.94 17.32 -11.87
N SER A 147 8.80 16.38 -12.22
CA SER A 147 9.95 16.62 -13.07
C SER A 147 9.50 17.06 -14.48
N PRO A 148 10.41 17.57 -15.33
CA PRO A 148 10.10 17.86 -16.74
C PRO A 148 9.51 16.66 -17.50
N ARG A 149 9.82 15.42 -17.08
CA ARG A 149 9.26 14.17 -17.63
C ARG A 149 7.89 13.79 -17.05
N LYS A 150 7.31 14.64 -16.20
CA LYS A 150 6.02 14.45 -15.51
C LYS A 150 6.01 13.30 -14.50
N TRP A 151 7.17 12.88 -14.02
CA TRP A 151 7.28 11.98 -12.87
C TRP A 151 7.18 12.78 -11.58
N LEU A 152 6.44 12.28 -10.61
CA LEU A 152 6.33 12.89 -9.28
C LEU A 152 7.72 12.88 -8.63
N ASP A 153 8.32 14.05 -8.43
CA ASP A 153 9.64 14.19 -7.83
C ASP A 153 9.59 14.65 -6.38
N THR A 154 8.51 15.36 -5.98
CA THR A 154 8.40 15.92 -4.64
C THR A 154 6.96 15.85 -4.17
N LEU A 155 6.79 15.45 -2.91
CA LEU A 155 5.55 15.54 -2.18
C LEU A 155 5.84 16.27 -0.86
N LYS A 156 5.04 17.29 -0.54
CA LYS A 156 5.22 18.05 0.69
C LYS A 156 3.89 18.28 1.40
N ALA A 157 3.74 17.73 2.60
CA ALA A 157 2.60 17.96 3.48
C ALA A 157 2.92 19.05 4.50
N THR A 158 2.06 20.06 4.61
CA THR A 158 2.23 21.21 5.52
C THR A 158 0.98 21.44 6.38
N LYS A 159 1.20 21.95 7.59
CA LYS A 159 0.14 22.41 8.50
C LYS A 159 0.58 23.71 9.16
N GLY A 160 -0.19 24.78 8.95
CA GLY A 160 0.13 26.10 9.50
C GLY A 160 1.51 26.61 9.08
N GLY A 161 1.94 26.30 7.85
CA GLY A 161 3.25 26.68 7.31
C GLY A 161 4.43 25.81 7.79
N SER A 162 4.19 24.86 8.71
CA SER A 162 5.20 23.90 9.15
C SER A 162 5.12 22.61 8.34
N ASP A 163 6.28 22.05 8.00
CA ASP A 163 6.38 20.79 7.28
C ASP A 163 6.00 19.64 8.22
N LEU A 164 4.99 18.86 7.83
CA LEU A 164 4.60 17.61 8.50
C LEU A 164 5.37 16.42 7.93
N PHE A 165 5.50 16.42 6.60
CA PHE A 165 6.16 15.38 5.84
C PHE A 165 6.68 15.93 4.52
N THR A 166 7.89 15.55 4.15
CA THR A 166 8.45 15.83 2.83
C THR A 166 9.00 14.55 2.25
N GLN A 167 8.75 14.30 0.97
CA GLN A 167 9.37 13.24 0.18
C GLN A 167 9.95 13.83 -1.09
N TYR A 168 11.13 13.34 -1.46
CA TYR A 168 11.82 13.65 -2.69
C TYR A 168 12.25 12.36 -3.39
N LEU A 169 12.09 12.30 -4.72
CA LEU A 169 12.36 11.16 -5.58
C LEU A 169 13.23 11.59 -6.76
N ILE A 170 14.33 10.88 -7.00
CA ILE A 170 15.15 11.00 -8.20
C ILE A 170 15.00 9.73 -9.01
N PHE A 171 14.87 9.91 -10.32
CA PHE A 171 14.73 8.83 -11.28
C PHE A 171 15.91 8.82 -12.25
N ASN A 172 16.31 7.63 -12.70
CA ASN A 172 17.20 7.51 -13.85
C ASN A 172 16.45 7.76 -15.18
N ALA A 173 17.17 7.65 -16.29
CA ALA A 173 16.58 7.85 -17.62
C ALA A 173 15.51 6.80 -18.00
N GLY A 174 15.53 5.61 -17.38
CA GLY A 174 14.56 4.52 -17.57
C GLY A 174 13.28 4.66 -16.74
N GLY A 175 13.25 5.61 -15.79
CA GLY A 175 12.09 5.83 -14.91
C GLY A 175 12.11 5.02 -13.63
N GLN A 176 13.24 4.38 -13.29
CA GLN A 176 13.42 3.76 -11.99
C GLN A 176 13.89 4.79 -10.97
N ILE A 177 13.36 4.71 -9.75
CA ILE A 177 13.79 5.53 -8.64
C ILE A 177 15.20 5.11 -8.25
N THR A 178 16.16 6.03 -8.31
CA THR A 178 17.55 5.80 -7.86
C THR A 178 17.84 6.38 -6.49
N TYR A 179 17.05 7.38 -6.07
CA TYR A 179 17.16 7.99 -4.76
C TYR A 179 15.78 8.39 -4.25
N GLN A 180 15.56 8.18 -2.96
CA GLN A 180 14.40 8.66 -2.23
C GLN A 180 14.86 9.26 -0.90
N SER A 181 14.39 10.46 -0.59
CA SER A 181 14.49 11.01 0.76
C SER A 181 13.10 11.28 1.30
N SER A 182 12.84 10.89 2.55
CA SER A 182 11.59 11.23 3.23
C SER A 182 11.85 11.64 4.67
N SER A 183 11.18 12.68 5.14
CA SER A 183 11.29 13.15 6.51
C SER A 183 9.92 13.49 7.09
N HIS A 184 9.73 13.14 8.36
CA HIS A 184 8.65 13.68 9.18
C HIS A 184 9.14 14.92 9.92
N SER A 185 8.20 15.76 10.36
CA SER A 185 8.49 16.92 11.21
C SER A 185 9.38 16.54 12.41
N GLY A 186 10.52 17.21 12.56
CA GLY A 186 11.46 16.99 13.67
C GLY A 186 12.26 15.68 13.60
N GLY A 187 12.08 14.85 12.58
CA GLY A 187 12.82 13.60 12.39
C GLY A 187 14.03 13.76 11.46
N TYR A 188 15.03 12.88 11.61
CA TYR A 188 16.07 12.74 10.60
C TYR A 188 15.47 12.22 9.29
N PRO A 189 15.93 12.73 8.13
CA PRO A 189 15.50 12.17 6.86
C PRO A 189 15.91 10.70 6.75
N LEU A 190 15.01 9.87 6.25
CA LEU A 190 15.29 8.54 5.74
C LEU A 190 15.68 8.69 4.26
N ASN A 191 16.97 8.58 4.00
CA ASN A 191 17.52 8.55 2.65
C ASN A 191 17.64 7.10 2.19
N GLN A 192 17.31 6.84 0.94
CA GLN A 192 17.35 5.52 0.34
C GLN A 192 17.94 5.62 -1.06
N GLU A 193 18.87 4.73 -1.37
CA GLU A 193 19.51 4.63 -2.68
C GLU A 193 19.22 3.26 -3.28
N TYR A 194 19.03 3.24 -4.59
CA TYR A 194 18.64 2.04 -5.33
C TYR A 194 19.52 1.88 -6.57
N THR A 195 20.19 0.74 -6.67
CA THR A 195 21.00 0.36 -7.84
C THR A 195 20.30 -0.74 -8.60
N TYR A 196 20.39 -0.68 -9.94
CA TYR A 196 19.78 -1.66 -10.83
C TYR A 196 20.82 -2.23 -11.79
N ASP A 197 20.57 -3.46 -12.25
CA ASP A 197 21.35 -4.07 -13.32
C ASP A 197 20.95 -3.54 -14.72
N GLY A 198 21.63 -4.06 -15.75
CA GLY A 198 21.38 -3.69 -17.16
C GLY A 198 20.01 -4.09 -17.71
N ILE A 199 19.24 -4.90 -16.99
CA ILE A 199 17.86 -5.29 -17.36
C ILE A 199 16.83 -4.74 -16.38
N SER A 200 17.19 -3.71 -15.61
CA SER A 200 16.29 -2.96 -14.72
C SER A 200 15.82 -3.71 -13.47
N GLN A 201 16.56 -4.72 -13.03
CA GLN A 201 16.32 -5.41 -11.76
C GLN A 201 17.09 -4.73 -10.62
N LEU A 202 16.46 -4.58 -9.45
CA LEU A 202 17.06 -3.93 -8.27
C LEU A 202 18.16 -4.82 -7.68
N THR A 203 19.42 -4.43 -7.81
CA THR A 203 20.57 -5.18 -7.28
C THR A 203 20.99 -4.74 -5.89
N GLU A 204 20.65 -3.52 -5.50
CA GLU A 204 21.07 -2.95 -4.23
C GLU A 204 20.07 -1.93 -3.72
N TRP A 205 19.88 -1.93 -2.40
CA TRP A 205 19.08 -0.95 -1.68
C TRP A 205 19.81 -0.55 -0.41
N GLU A 206 20.17 0.72 -0.34
CA GLU A 206 20.77 1.32 0.84
C GLU A 206 19.74 2.21 1.53
N LYS A 207 19.80 2.27 2.85
CA LYS A 207 18.97 3.15 3.67
C LYS A 207 19.79 3.79 4.78
N GLN A 208 19.60 5.08 4.97
CA GLN A 208 20.23 5.85 6.03
C GLN A 208 19.20 6.72 6.75
N SER A 209 19.22 6.70 8.08
CA SER A 209 18.48 7.66 8.91
C SER A 209 19.34 8.08 10.10
N GLY A 210 19.79 9.33 10.08
CA GLY A 210 20.83 9.81 11.00
C GLY A 210 22.08 8.93 10.90
N ASP A 211 22.51 8.37 12.04
CA ASP A 211 23.67 7.49 12.15
C ASP A 211 23.32 5.99 11.96
N ILE A 212 22.11 5.66 11.49
CA ILE A 212 21.70 4.29 11.19
C ILE A 212 21.86 4.08 9.70
N TYR A 213 22.64 3.06 9.31
CA TYR A 213 22.85 2.66 7.93
C TYR A 213 22.51 1.17 7.75
N GLY A 214 21.84 0.84 6.66
CA GLY A 214 21.58 -0.54 6.27
C GLY A 214 21.68 -0.70 4.75
N ARG A 215 22.23 -1.83 4.33
CA ARG A 215 22.44 -2.17 2.93
C ARG A 215 21.86 -3.54 2.64
N THR A 216 21.18 -3.67 1.53
CA THR A 216 20.58 -4.92 1.08
C THR A 216 20.99 -5.14 -0.36
N ALA A 217 21.74 -6.21 -0.60
CA ALA A 217 22.09 -6.65 -1.94
C ALA A 217 21.13 -7.76 -2.39
N TYR A 218 20.80 -7.75 -3.67
CA TYR A 218 19.94 -8.73 -4.30
C TYR A 218 20.67 -9.37 -5.47
N GLY A 219 20.54 -10.69 -5.56
CA GLY A 219 20.93 -11.44 -6.74
C GLY A 219 19.73 -12.09 -7.40
N TYR A 220 19.88 -12.42 -8.67
CA TYR A 220 18.84 -13.03 -9.49
C TYR A 220 19.41 -14.23 -10.21
N ASN A 221 18.74 -15.37 -10.11
CA ASN A 221 19.12 -16.53 -10.89
C ASN A 221 18.63 -16.42 -12.34
N SER A 222 19.02 -17.36 -13.19
CA SER A 222 18.62 -17.42 -14.60
C SER A 222 17.10 -17.53 -14.84
N ALA A 223 16.33 -17.91 -13.82
CA ALA A 223 14.87 -17.93 -13.82
C ALA A 223 14.23 -16.65 -13.25
N MET A 224 15.03 -15.61 -12.98
CA MET A 224 14.64 -14.35 -12.34
C MET A 224 14.12 -14.50 -10.90
N ALA A 225 14.42 -15.59 -10.22
CA ALA A 225 14.13 -15.72 -8.80
C ALA A 225 15.14 -14.88 -7.98
N LYS A 226 14.60 -14.03 -7.11
CA LYS A 226 15.34 -13.10 -6.25
C LYS A 226 15.90 -13.85 -5.03
N TYR A 227 17.19 -13.69 -4.76
CA TYR A 227 17.81 -14.10 -3.49
C TYR A 227 18.45 -12.87 -2.81
N LEU A 228 18.56 -12.94 -1.48
CA LEU A 228 18.72 -11.78 -0.60
C LEU A 228 20.02 -11.89 0.22
N THR A 229 20.85 -10.86 0.18
CA THR A 229 22.00 -10.71 1.07
C THR A 229 21.85 -9.40 1.83
N VAL A 230 21.79 -9.45 3.17
CA VAL A 230 21.59 -8.27 4.03
C VAL A 230 22.87 -7.94 4.76
N GLU A 231 23.36 -6.71 4.62
CA GLU A 231 24.47 -6.16 5.41
C GLU A 231 23.93 -5.02 6.28
N MET A 232 23.99 -5.17 7.61
CA MET A 232 23.62 -4.13 8.56
C MET A 232 24.84 -3.71 9.37
N SER A 233 25.12 -2.41 9.43
CA SER A 233 26.22 -1.90 10.25
C SER A 233 25.67 -1.15 11.48
N ARG A 234 25.53 -1.84 12.61
CA ARG A 234 25.70 -1.26 13.96
C ARG A 234 26.30 -2.28 14.95
N PRO A 235 27.06 -1.82 15.97
CA PRO A 235 27.84 -2.67 16.85
C PRO A 235 26.97 -3.18 18.00
N GLN A 236 26.31 -4.31 17.80
CA GLN A 236 25.96 -5.31 18.82
C GLN A 236 25.08 -6.36 18.13
N SER A 237 25.50 -7.62 18.28
CA SER A 237 24.88 -8.86 17.83
C SER A 237 23.50 -8.75 17.17
N ALA A 238 23.42 -9.12 15.88
CA ALA A 238 22.15 -9.39 15.19
C ALA A 238 22.02 -10.90 14.97
N GLU A 239 20.88 -11.47 15.34
CA GLU A 239 20.50 -12.82 14.96
C GLU A 239 19.77 -12.75 13.62
N ILE A 240 20.22 -13.53 12.64
CA ILE A 240 19.57 -13.63 11.34
C ILE A 240 18.93 -15.02 11.27
N THR A 241 17.61 -15.03 11.09
CA THR A 241 16.81 -16.25 10.97
C THR A 241 16.38 -16.45 9.52
N CYS A 242 16.79 -17.56 8.91
CA CYS A 242 16.30 -17.99 7.60
C CYS A 242 15.18 -19.02 7.77
N VAL A 243 14.07 -18.84 7.05
CA VAL A 243 12.93 -19.77 7.06
C VAL A 243 12.70 -20.35 5.66
N ASN A 244 12.61 -21.67 5.57
CA ASN A 244 12.29 -22.34 4.31
C ASN A 244 10.80 -22.17 4.04
N THR A 245 10.45 -21.47 2.99
CA THR A 245 9.04 -21.22 2.66
C THR A 245 8.30 -22.47 2.19
N LYS A 246 9.00 -23.54 1.80
CA LYS A 246 8.40 -24.82 1.36
C LYS A 246 8.33 -25.86 2.47
N THR A 247 9.28 -25.89 3.41
CA THR A 247 9.36 -26.94 4.44
C THR A 247 9.11 -26.44 5.85
N GLY A 248 9.08 -25.13 6.09
CA GLY A 248 8.91 -24.54 7.43
C GLY A 248 10.10 -24.74 8.37
N GLN A 249 11.21 -25.31 7.90
CA GLN A 249 12.43 -25.40 8.68
C GLN A 249 13.01 -24.00 8.95
N VAL A 250 13.46 -23.81 10.18
CA VAL A 250 14.11 -22.59 10.66
C VAL A 250 15.58 -22.91 10.90
N ASP A 251 16.46 -22.09 10.33
CA ASP A 251 17.89 -22.13 10.61
C ASP A 251 18.31 -20.74 11.10
N SER A 252 18.98 -20.67 12.24
CA SER A 252 19.39 -19.43 12.88
C SER A 252 20.90 -19.35 12.99
N MET A 253 21.45 -18.20 12.58
CA MET A 253 22.87 -17.88 12.72
C MET A 253 23.07 -16.72 13.68
N PHE A 254 24.00 -16.90 14.63
CA PHE A 254 24.40 -15.89 15.59
C PHE A 254 25.61 -15.09 15.07
N TYR A 255 25.49 -13.76 15.03
CA TYR A 255 26.64 -12.88 14.89
C TYR A 255 27.07 -12.32 16.25
N SER A 256 28.35 -12.49 16.58
CA SER A 256 29.05 -11.77 17.65
C SER A 256 30.27 -11.11 17.02
N SER A 257 30.36 -9.79 17.06
CA SER A 257 31.59 -9.08 16.70
C SER A 257 32.39 -8.77 17.97
N VAL A 258 33.68 -9.14 17.98
CA VAL A 258 34.66 -8.68 18.97
C VAL A 258 35.59 -7.68 18.28
N ALA A 259 35.56 -6.45 18.82
CA ALA A 259 36.53 -5.35 18.82
C ALA A 259 37.39 -5.02 17.57
N THR A 260 37.12 -3.81 17.06
CA THR A 260 38.04 -2.72 16.63
C THR A 260 39.50 -3.05 16.26
N SER A 261 39.90 -2.68 15.03
CA SER A 261 41.13 -1.90 14.85
C SER A 261 41.07 -1.04 13.60
N SER A 262 41.49 0.21 13.77
CA SER A 262 41.74 1.24 12.76
C SER A 262 42.64 0.74 11.62
N ASN A 263 42.14 0.78 10.39
CA ASN A 263 42.82 1.38 9.24
C ASN A 263 41.95 1.20 7.99
N HIS A 264 42.03 2.20 7.12
CA HIS A 264 41.40 2.26 5.80
C HIS A 264 41.57 0.96 5.02
N ASP A 265 40.47 0.24 4.79
CA ASP A 265 40.16 -0.57 3.61
C ASP A 265 38.71 -1.08 3.72
N PRO A 266 37.92 -1.17 2.63
CA PRO A 266 36.60 -1.79 2.66
C PRO A 266 36.76 -3.30 2.87
N PHE A 267 36.51 -3.76 4.10
CA PHE A 267 36.53 -5.17 4.47
C PHE A 267 35.46 -5.94 3.69
N SER A 268 35.91 -6.80 2.77
CA SER A 268 35.11 -7.90 2.22
C SER A 268 35.07 -9.03 3.26
N LEU A 269 33.90 -9.37 3.79
CA LEU A 269 33.77 -10.49 4.71
C LEU A 269 33.70 -11.82 3.94
N TYR A 270 34.85 -12.48 3.83
CA TYR A 270 34.95 -13.92 3.55
C TYR A 270 34.79 -14.67 4.87
N SER A 271 33.81 -15.57 4.98
CA SER A 271 33.85 -16.59 6.04
C SER A 271 34.90 -17.64 5.65
N SER A 272 35.77 -17.99 6.61
CA SER A 272 36.86 -18.93 6.41
C SER A 272 36.48 -20.32 6.93
N SER A 273 36.95 -21.33 6.18
CA SER A 273 36.96 -22.78 6.46
C SER A 273 35.66 -23.56 6.21
N LEU A 274 35.48 -24.04 4.98
CA LEU A 274 35.89 -25.38 4.55
C LEU A 274 35.83 -25.41 3.01
N THR A 275 36.90 -25.93 2.41
CA THR A 275 37.14 -26.25 0.98
C THR A 275 35.97 -26.11 0.00
N ASN A 276 36.17 -25.30 -1.05
CA ASN A 276 35.47 -25.31 -2.34
C ASN A 276 33.95 -25.53 -2.26
N ASN A 277 33.19 -24.46 -2.05
CA ASN A 277 31.94 -24.17 -2.74
C ASN A 277 31.44 -22.80 -2.31
N SER A 278 31.00 -22.00 -3.28
CA SER A 278 30.17 -20.83 -3.08
C SER A 278 28.88 -21.29 -2.40
N TYR A 279 28.58 -20.82 -1.18
CA TYR A 279 27.32 -21.14 -0.53
C TYR A 279 26.44 -19.89 -0.50
N ASP A 280 25.36 -19.97 -1.27
CA ASP A 280 24.22 -19.08 -1.22
C ASP A 280 23.70 -19.02 0.22
N VAL A 281 23.87 -17.87 0.87
CA VAL A 281 23.20 -17.61 2.13
C VAL A 281 21.73 -17.37 1.79
N CYS A 282 20.93 -18.45 1.82
CA CYS A 282 19.47 -18.45 1.74
C CYS A 282 18.86 -18.43 0.31
N ALA A 283 19.45 -19.16 -0.65
CA ALA A 283 18.78 -19.48 -1.92
C ALA A 283 17.49 -20.31 -1.69
N GLY A 284 16.34 -19.65 -1.82
CA GLY A 284 15.01 -20.26 -1.63
C GLY A 284 14.38 -20.07 -0.24
N TRP A 285 14.96 -19.20 0.62
CA TRP A 285 14.51 -18.99 1.99
C TRP A 285 14.18 -17.50 2.23
N GLN A 286 13.22 -17.21 3.12
CA GLN A 286 12.83 -15.85 3.51
C GLN A 286 13.54 -15.44 4.80
N LEU A 287 13.99 -14.17 4.86
CA LEU A 287 14.60 -13.58 6.05
C LEU A 287 13.54 -12.88 6.91
N TYR A 288 13.60 -13.11 8.22
CA TYR A 288 12.82 -12.39 9.21
C TYR A 288 13.74 -11.67 10.19
N PRO A 289 13.48 -10.38 10.50
CA PRO A 289 14.12 -9.76 11.65
C PRO A 289 13.57 -10.40 12.94
N VAL A 290 14.46 -10.87 13.81
CA VAL A 290 14.10 -11.30 15.17
C VAL A 290 13.84 -10.03 15.99
N GLN A 291 12.69 -9.96 16.68
CA GLN A 291 12.35 -8.87 17.60
C GLN A 291 13.10 -9.00 18.92
#